data_AF-A0A7X0JTL4-F1
#
_entry.id   AF-A0A7X0JTL4-F1
#
_cell.length_a   1.000
_cell.length_b   1.000
_cell.length_c   1.000
_cell.angle_alpha   90.00
_cell.angle_beta   90.00
_cell.angle_gamma   90.00
#
_symmetry.space_group_name_H-M   'P 1'
#
loop_
_entity.id
_entity.type
_entity.pdbx_description
1 polymer ?
#
loop_
_entity_poly.entity_id
_entity_poly.type
_entity_poly.pdbx_seq_one_letter_code
_entity_poly.pdbx_strand_id
1 'polypeptide(L)'
;MATEEKMAAFEQCMQEAQRLFDQQDWQACFYLLENAHVLGQKNIGAHTLSHYWMLRVGWKQRNWKEIWGQLFRMVASPIITPIWVPLGNTGGAGVSAIKPMPLREELKPYFEQT
;
A
#
# COMPACT_ATOMS: atom_id res chain seq x y z
N MET A 1 14.27 5.08 15.22
CA MET A 1 13.05 5.60 15.87
C MET A 1 11.96 5.92 14.86
N ALA A 2 11.92 7.06 14.15
CA ALA A 2 10.80 7.36 13.22
C ALA A 2 10.60 6.32 12.10
N THR A 3 11.67 5.78 11.51
CA THR A 3 11.58 4.70 10.50
C THR A 3 11.13 3.37 11.11
N GLU A 4 11.49 3.07 12.36
CA GLU A 4 11.11 1.84 13.05
C GLU A 4 9.62 1.87 13.44
N GLU A 5 9.14 2.99 13.98
CA GLU A 5 7.72 3.20 14.27
C GLU A 5 6.85 3.09 13.01
N LYS A 6 7.33 3.66 11.90
CA LYS A 6 6.66 3.56 10.60
C LYS A 6 6.59 2.13 10.08
N MET A 7 7.66 1.34 10.26
CA MET A 7 7.66 -0.07 9.85
C MET A 7 6.86 -0.96 10.80
N ALA A 8 6.82 -0.65 12.09
CA ALA A 8 5.92 -1.33 13.03
C ALA A 8 4.44 -1.06 12.65
N ALA A 9 4.08 0.17 12.30
CA ALA A 9 2.74 0.50 11.82
C ALA A 9 2.41 -0.20 10.48
N PHE A 10 3.39 -0.32 9.58
CA PHE A 10 3.25 -1.11 8.36
C PHE A 10 2.91 -2.57 8.68
N GLU A 11 3.68 -3.20 9.58
CA GLU A 11 3.46 -4.59 9.97
C GLU A 11 2.08 -4.79 10.60
N GLN A 12 1.64 -3.87 11.46
CA GLN A 12 0.29 -3.89 12.05
C GLN A 12 -0.80 -3.81 10.97
N CYS A 13 -0.68 -2.87 10.02
CA CYS A 13 -1.61 -2.76 8.89
C CYS A 13 -1.63 -4.04 8.06
N MET A 14 -0.47 -4.63 7.79
CA MET A 14 -0.36 -5.87 7.02
C MET A 14 -0.99 -7.06 7.75
N GLN A 15 -0.73 -7.24 9.04
CA GLN A 15 -1.31 -8.32 9.84
C GLN A 15 -2.84 -8.23 9.87
N GLU A 16 -3.36 -7.04 10.13
CA GLU A 16 -4.81 -6.83 10.20
C GLU A 16 -5.47 -6.93 8.82
N ALA A 17 -4.83 -6.45 7.76
CA ALA A 17 -5.30 -6.64 6.39
C ALA A 17 -5.39 -8.13 6.02
N GLN A 18 -4.41 -8.94 6.43
CA GLN A 18 -4.42 -10.39 6.20
C GLN A 18 -5.56 -11.07 6.97
N ARG A 19 -5.79 -10.66 8.23
CA ARG A 19 -6.92 -11.14 9.02
C ARG A 19 -8.27 -10.84 8.34
N LEU A 20 -8.45 -9.62 7.84
CA LEU A 20 -9.66 -9.22 7.12
C LEU A 20 -9.79 -9.90 5.76
N PHE A 21 -8.67 -10.18 5.09
CA PHE A 21 -8.64 -10.97 3.86
C PHE A 21 -9.21 -12.38 4.09
N ASP A 22 -8.80 -13.04 5.17
CA ASP A 22 -9.31 -14.38 5.50
C ASP A 22 -10.80 -14.36 5.88
N GLN A 23 -11.27 -13.24 6.44
CA GLN A 23 -12.69 -12.98 6.74
C GLN A 23 -13.50 -12.53 5.52
N GLN A 24 -12.86 -12.33 4.36
CA GLN A 24 -13.47 -11.83 3.13
C GLN A 24 -14.06 -10.41 3.26
N ASP A 25 -13.64 -9.64 4.26
CA ASP A 25 -13.94 -8.20 4.34
C ASP A 25 -12.98 -7.44 3.44
N TRP A 26 -13.28 -7.46 2.14
CA TRP A 26 -12.39 -6.90 1.12
C TRP A 26 -12.24 -5.39 1.22
N GLN A 27 -13.28 -4.68 1.65
CA GLN A 27 -13.25 -3.22 1.73
C GLN A 27 -12.31 -2.78 2.86
N ALA A 28 -12.48 -3.33 4.07
CA ALA A 28 -11.62 -3.01 5.20
C ALA A 28 -10.19 -3.53 4.99
N CYS A 29 -10.04 -4.73 4.40
CA CYS A 29 -8.75 -5.27 3.99
C CYS A 29 -8.01 -4.31 3.04
N PHE A 30 -8.67 -3.86 1.97
CA PHE A 30 -8.04 -2.98 0.98
C PHE A 30 -7.66 -1.62 1.59
N TYR A 31 -8.51 -1.06 2.46
CA TYR A 31 -8.22 0.17 3.18
C TYR A 31 -6.91 0.10 3.98
N LEU A 32 -6.67 -1.01 4.68
CA LEU A 32 -5.43 -1.22 5.42
C LEU A 32 -4.23 -1.51 4.52
N LEU A 33 -4.44 -2.16 3.38
CA LEU A 33 -3.39 -2.33 2.37
C LEU A 33 -2.97 -0.97 1.78
N GLU A 34 -3.90 -0.04 1.58
CA GLU A 34 -3.59 1.33 1.16
C GLU A 34 -2.74 2.06 2.21
N ASN A 35 -3.06 1.89 3.50
CA ASN A 35 -2.26 2.44 4.60
C ASN A 35 -0.86 1.81 4.65
N ALA A 36 -0.78 0.48 4.57
CA ALA A 36 0.49 -0.23 4.49
C ALA A 36 1.32 0.22 3.27
N HIS A 37 0.69 0.38 2.11
CA HIS A 37 1.36 0.87 0.92
C HIS A 37 1.97 2.25 1.16
N VAL A 38 1.21 3.22 1.70
CA VAL A 38 1.70 4.57 2.01
C VAL A 38 2.86 4.53 3.03
N LEU A 39 2.74 3.73 4.08
CA LEU A 39 3.80 3.56 5.08
C LEU A 39 5.07 2.96 4.47
N GLY A 40 4.91 1.97 3.59
CA GLY A 40 5.96 1.23 2.91
C GLY A 40 6.56 1.90 1.68
N GLN A 41 6.03 3.05 1.19
CA GLN A 41 6.39 3.59 -0.14
C GLN A 41 7.90 3.74 -0.40
N LYS A 42 8.69 4.11 0.63
CA LYS A 42 10.14 4.31 0.51
C LYS A 42 10.98 3.04 0.74
N ASN A 43 10.35 1.91 1.01
CA ASN A 43 10.99 0.60 1.17
C ASN A 43 10.52 -0.34 0.08
N ILE A 44 11.41 -0.76 -0.82
CA ILE A 44 11.08 -1.57 -2.00
C ILE A 44 10.33 -2.87 -1.63
N GLY A 45 10.79 -3.56 -0.58
CA GLY A 45 10.19 -4.81 -0.12
C GLY A 45 8.76 -4.61 0.39
N ALA A 46 8.59 -3.65 1.32
CA ALA A 46 7.29 -3.31 1.88
C ALA A 46 6.31 -2.80 0.80
N HIS A 47 6.78 -1.93 -0.08
CA HIS A 47 6.01 -1.36 -1.19
C HIS A 47 5.53 -2.46 -2.17
N THR A 48 6.44 -3.34 -2.59
CA THR A 48 6.11 -4.46 -3.49
C THR A 48 5.16 -5.46 -2.81
N LEU A 49 5.36 -5.72 -1.51
CA LEU A 49 4.50 -6.61 -0.74
C LEU A 49 3.07 -6.07 -0.63
N SER A 50 2.88 -4.76 -0.43
CA SER A 50 1.54 -4.15 -0.44
C SER A 50 0.85 -4.34 -1.79
N HIS A 51 1.55 -4.12 -2.91
CA HIS A 51 1.00 -4.36 -4.24
C HIS A 51 0.62 -5.82 -4.48
N TYR A 52 1.44 -6.76 -4.00
CA TYR A 52 1.12 -8.18 -4.05
C TYR A 52 -0.20 -8.50 -3.33
N TRP A 53 -0.41 -7.96 -2.12
CA TRP A 53 -1.65 -8.21 -1.39
C TRP A 53 -2.86 -7.49 -2.00
N MET A 54 -2.69 -6.28 -2.55
CA MET A 54 -3.74 -5.62 -3.33
C MET A 54 -4.13 -6.45 -4.55
N LEU A 55 -3.16 -7.04 -5.25
CA LEU A 55 -3.40 -7.98 -6.35
C LEU A 55 -4.22 -9.20 -5.88
N ARG A 56 -3.91 -9.77 -4.71
CA ARG A 56 -4.69 -10.88 -4.14
C ARG A 56 -6.15 -10.48 -3.89
N VAL A 57 -6.39 -9.29 -3.36
CA VAL A 57 -7.77 -8.77 -3.17
C VAL A 57 -8.46 -8.60 -4.52
N GLY A 58 -7.78 -8.00 -5.51
CA GLY A 58 -8.30 -7.87 -6.87
C GLY A 58 -8.67 -9.22 -7.49
N TRP A 59 -7.84 -10.24 -7.29
CA TRP A 59 -8.11 -11.62 -7.74
C TRP A 59 -9.34 -12.22 -7.08
N LYS A 60 -9.47 -12.10 -5.75
CA LYS A 60 -10.63 -12.61 -5.00
C LYS A 60 -11.93 -11.94 -5.40
N GLN A 61 -11.90 -10.63 -5.66
CA GLN A 61 -13.07 -9.87 -6.10
C GLN A 61 -13.30 -9.93 -7.62
N ARG A 62 -12.46 -10.64 -8.39
CA ARG A 62 -12.47 -10.65 -9.87
C ARG A 62 -12.43 -9.24 -10.48
N ASN A 63 -11.75 -8.31 -9.80
CA ASN A 63 -11.59 -6.94 -10.26
C ASN A 63 -10.40 -6.87 -11.23
N TRP A 64 -10.67 -7.04 -12.52
CA TRP A 64 -9.66 -7.05 -13.58
C TRP A 64 -8.85 -5.76 -13.67
N LYS A 65 -9.49 -4.61 -13.42
CA LYS A 65 -8.80 -3.32 -13.40
C LYS A 65 -7.71 -3.30 -12.32
N GLU A 66 -8.05 -3.81 -11.14
CA GLU A 66 -7.10 -3.92 -10.03
C GLU A 66 -5.97 -4.90 -10.34
N ILE A 67 -6.32 -6.08 -10.87
CA ILE A 67 -5.33 -7.12 -11.23
C ILE A 67 -4.26 -6.56 -12.17
N TRP A 68 -4.66 -5.95 -13.29
CA TRP A 68 -3.70 -5.40 -14.25
C TRP A 68 -2.91 -4.21 -13.69
N GLY A 69 -3.57 -3.34 -12.93
CA GLY A 69 -2.91 -2.20 -12.29
C GLY A 69 -1.82 -2.64 -11.32
N GLN A 70 -2.10 -3.66 -10.50
CA GLN A 70 -1.13 -4.16 -9.52
C GLN A 70 0.01 -4.94 -10.16
N LEU A 71 -0.24 -5.74 -11.21
CA LEU A 71 0.83 -6.41 -11.95
C LEU A 71 1.83 -5.40 -12.54
N PHE A 72 1.33 -4.33 -13.16
CA PHE A 72 2.19 -3.26 -13.68
C PHE A 72 2.99 -2.58 -12.55
N ARG A 73 2.31 -2.23 -11.44
CA ARG A 73 2.93 -1.54 -10.31
C ARG A 73 3.96 -2.41 -9.57
N MET A 74 3.77 -3.73 -9.49
CA MET A 74 4.76 -4.64 -8.92
C MET A 74 6.06 -4.67 -9.74
N VAL A 75 5.98 -4.60 -11.07
CA VAL A 75 7.17 -4.52 -11.93
C VAL A 75 7.83 -3.13 -11.83
N ALA A 76 7.02 -2.07 -11.77
CA ALA A 76 7.52 -0.71 -11.70
C ALA A 76 8.12 -0.34 -10.32
N SER A 77 7.59 -0.90 -9.23
CA SER A 77 7.99 -0.57 -7.86
C SER A 77 9.50 -0.69 -7.60
N PRO A 78 10.20 -1.81 -7.90
CA PRO A 78 11.64 -1.91 -7.66
C PRO A 78 12.49 -0.98 -8.54
N ILE A 79 11.96 -0.53 -9.68
CA ILE A 79 12.66 0.36 -10.63
C ILE A 79 12.53 1.82 -10.19
N ILE A 80 11.32 2.24 -9.79
CA ILE A 80 10.99 3.65 -9.56
C ILE A 80 11.18 4.04 -8.08
N THR A 81 10.89 3.14 -7.14
CA THR A 81 10.97 3.43 -5.69
C THR A 81 12.31 4.02 -5.24
N PRO A 82 13.49 3.54 -5.72
CA PRO A 82 14.77 4.12 -5.34
C PRO A 82 14.96 5.58 -5.77
N ILE A 83 14.22 6.02 -6.80
CA ILE A 83 14.32 7.35 -7.38
C ILE A 83 13.34 8.29 -6.70
N TRP A 84 12.04 7.94 -6.71
CA TRP A 84 10.98 8.78 -6.18
C TRP A 84 9.65 8.03 -6.06
N VAL A 85 8.81 8.44 -5.11
CA VAL A 85 7.44 7.92 -4.93
C VAL A 85 6.46 9.06 -4.62
N PRO A 86 5.23 9.03 -5.14
CA PRO A 86 4.21 10.04 -4.84
C PRO A 86 3.66 9.85 -3.43
N LEU A 87 4.11 10.70 -2.50
CA LEU A 87 3.69 10.65 -1.10
C LEU A 87 2.16 10.61 -0.98
N GLY A 88 1.67 9.68 -0.15
CA GLY A 88 0.26 9.54 0.17
C GLY A 88 -0.59 8.85 -0.91
N ASN A 89 -0.02 8.53 -2.09
CA ASN A 89 -0.71 7.71 -3.08
C ASN A 89 -1.11 6.36 -2.47
N THR A 90 -2.38 5.97 -2.57
CA THR A 90 -2.87 4.76 -1.91
C THR A 90 -2.56 3.47 -2.66
N GLY A 91 -2.05 3.54 -3.89
CA GLY A 91 -1.58 2.38 -4.64
C GLY A 91 -2.64 1.63 -5.45
N GLY A 92 -3.94 1.86 -5.21
CA GLY A 92 -5.02 1.19 -5.94
C GLY A 92 -5.10 1.55 -7.43
N ALA A 93 -5.63 0.66 -8.27
CA ALA A 93 -5.74 0.89 -9.71
C ALA A 93 -6.82 1.93 -10.09
N GLY A 94 -7.63 2.37 -9.12
CA GLY A 94 -8.58 3.47 -9.26
C GLY A 94 -7.94 4.86 -9.31
N VAL A 95 -6.67 5.00 -8.89
CA VAL A 95 -5.94 6.27 -8.86
C VAL A 95 -4.71 6.24 -9.77
N SER A 96 -4.29 7.41 -10.27
CA SER A 96 -3.05 7.53 -11.06
C SER A 96 -1.83 7.14 -10.22
N ALA A 97 -0.88 6.41 -10.81
CA ALA A 97 0.32 5.92 -10.14
C ALA A 97 1.35 6.99 -9.79
N ILE A 98 1.26 8.18 -10.40
CA ILE A 98 2.19 9.29 -10.19
C ILE A 98 1.55 10.47 -9.43
N LYS A 99 0.30 10.32 -8.99
CA LYS A 99 -0.46 11.39 -8.33
C LYS A 99 -0.11 11.46 -6.84
N PRO A 100 0.50 12.54 -6.32
CA PRO A 100 0.59 12.77 -4.88
C PRO A 100 -0.83 12.95 -4.30
N MET A 101 -1.03 12.48 -3.08
CA MET A 101 -2.32 12.54 -2.40
C MET A 101 -2.13 12.98 -0.95
N PRO A 102 -3.12 13.65 -0.33
CA PRO A 102 -3.06 13.95 1.11
C PRO A 102 -2.86 12.68 1.93
N LEU A 103 -2.02 12.76 2.96
CA LEU A 103 -1.92 11.70 3.96
C LEU A 103 -3.25 11.58 4.71
N ARG A 104 -3.71 10.35 4.91
CA ARG A 104 -4.83 10.08 5.82
C ARG A 104 -4.42 10.46 7.25
N GLU A 105 -5.39 10.89 8.04
CA GLU A 105 -5.16 11.41 9.40
C GLU A 105 -4.37 10.41 10.26
N GLU A 106 -4.72 9.12 10.21
CA GLU A 106 -4.05 8.08 10.98
C GLU A 106 -2.58 7.84 10.57
N LEU A 107 -2.17 8.31 9.38
CA LEU A 107 -0.82 8.14 8.89
C LEU A 107 0.08 9.31 9.23
N LYS A 108 -0.48 10.51 9.42
CA LYS A 108 0.28 11.74 9.67
C LYS A 108 1.35 11.63 10.77
N PRO A 109 1.11 10.98 11.93
CA PRO A 109 2.12 10.86 12.98
C PRO A 109 3.44 10.21 12.54
N TYR A 110 3.42 9.39 11.49
CA TYR A 110 4.59 8.68 10.96
C TYR A 110 5.37 9.47 9.90
N PHE A 111 4.90 10.67 9.52
CA PHE A 111 5.52 11.51 8.49
C PHE A 111 5.81 12.95 8.97
N GLU A 112 5.14 13.42 10.02
CA GLU A 112 5.27 14.79 10.53
C GLU A 112 6.53 15.04 11.40
N GLN A 113 7.30 14.01 11.74
CA GLN A 113 8.52 14.14 12.57
C GLN A 113 9.80 14.51 11.76
N THR A 114 9.69 15.33 10.70
CA THR A 114 10.88 15.73 9.91
C THR A 114 11.37 17.12 10.28
#